data_AF-A0A2P2BMW1-F1
#
_entry.id   AF-A0A2P2BMW1-F1
#
_cell.length_a   1.000
_cell.length_b   1.000
_cell.length_c   1.000
_cell.angle_alpha   90.00
_cell.angle_beta   90.00
_cell.angle_gamma   90.00
#
_symmetry.space_group_name_H-M   'P 1'
#
loop_
_entity.id
_entity.type
_entity.pdbx_description
1 polymer ?
#
loop_
_entity_poly.entity_id
_entity_poly.type
_entity_poly.pdbx_seq_one_letter_code
_entity_poly.pdbx_strand_id
1 'polypeptide(L)'
;MAVFKMKQDDEWKRNYILEFNDMRDNYEYKLQLKDVEIERLKSEILRLRDSKNTLKPRDKQISDRDIQLIKDLRVCKLSYSEISKRTKWSKATVSRVLNGLYD
;
A
#
# COMPACT_ATOMS: atom_id res chain seq x y z
N MET A 1 37.84 53.13 28.74
CA MET A 1 36.45 52.89 28.26
C MET A 1 36.36 52.12 26.95
N ALA A 2 37.26 52.30 25.97
CA ALA A 2 37.19 51.60 24.67
C ALA A 2 37.32 50.06 24.76
N VAL A 3 38.24 49.55 25.59
CA VAL A 3 38.47 48.09 25.78
C VAL A 3 37.25 47.38 26.42
N PHE A 4 36.53 48.06 27.31
CA PHE A 4 35.32 47.52 27.93
C PHE A 4 34.16 47.42 26.93
N LYS A 5 34.01 48.41 26.03
CA LYS A 5 33.03 48.34 24.94
C LYS A 5 33.33 47.20 23.96
N MET A 6 34.60 46.95 23.61
CA MET A 6 34.97 45.83 22.74
C MET A 6 34.70 44.46 23.37
N LYS A 7 34.99 44.27 24.66
CA LYS A 7 34.68 43.01 25.37
C LYS A 7 33.19 42.70 25.43
N GLN A 8 32.37 43.73 25.64
CA GLN A 8 30.91 43.62 25.65
C GLN A 8 30.38 43.30 24.24
N ASP A 9 31.03 43.86 23.20
CA ASP A 9 30.74 43.60 21.79
C ASP A 9 31.11 42.18 21.32
N ASP A 10 32.09 41.56 21.97
CA ASP A 10 32.47 40.16 21.71
C ASP A 10 31.63 39.15 22.50
N GLU A 11 31.05 39.56 23.62
CA GLU A 11 30.25 38.68 24.48
C GLU A 11 28.86 38.41 23.89
N TRP A 12 28.19 39.44 23.32
CA TRP A 12 26.90 39.22 22.67
C TRP A 12 27.03 38.35 21.41
N LYS A 13 28.14 38.46 20.67
CA LYS A 13 28.42 37.60 19.50
C LYS A 13 28.57 36.15 19.91
N ARG A 14 29.28 35.89 21.02
CA ARG A 14 29.41 34.54 21.58
C ARG A 14 28.07 33.98 22.02
N ASN A 15 27.27 34.76 22.75
CA ASN A 15 25.94 34.32 23.21
C ASN A 15 25.01 34.05 22.02
N TYR A 16 25.01 34.92 21.01
CA TYR A 16 24.22 34.72 19.80
C TYR A 16 24.60 33.42 19.07
N ILE A 17 25.90 33.13 18.92
CA ILE A 17 26.36 31.89 18.28
C ILE A 17 25.91 30.66 19.09
N LEU A 18 25.99 30.73 20.43
CA LEU A 18 25.54 29.65 21.31
C LEU A 18 24.04 29.40 21.18
N GLU A 19 23.22 30.44 21.25
CA GLU A 19 21.76 30.35 21.10
C GLU A 19 21.37 29.84 19.71
N PHE A 20 22.07 30.28 18.66
CA PHE A 20 21.85 29.81 17.29
C PHE A 20 22.17 28.32 17.15
N ASN A 21 23.30 27.87 17.71
CA ASN A 21 23.68 26.46 17.66
C ASN A 21 22.69 25.59 18.43
N ASP A 22 22.26 26.01 19.62
CA ASP A 22 21.25 25.31 20.42
C ASP A 22 19.91 25.20 19.67
N MET A 23 19.50 26.29 19.03
CA MET A 23 18.31 26.31 18.17
C MET A 23 18.44 25.32 17.01
N ARG A 24 19.57 25.34 16.29
CA ARG A 24 19.85 24.42 15.17
C ARG A 24 19.79 22.98 15.64
N ASP A 25 20.48 22.64 16.72
CA ASP A 25 20.59 21.27 17.23
C ASP A 25 19.21 20.74 17.67
N ASN A 26 18.37 21.61 18.26
CA ASN A 26 16.98 21.26 18.59
C ASN A 26 16.13 21.00 17.33
N TYR A 27 16.33 21.75 16.24
CA TYR A 27 15.64 21.49 14.98
C TYR A 27 16.12 20.19 14.32
N GLU A 28 17.43 19.93 14.31
CA GLU A 28 17.98 18.68 13.81
C GLU A 28 17.44 17.48 14.58
N TYR A 29 17.35 17.58 15.91
CA TYR A 29 16.76 16.54 16.76
C TYR A 29 15.29 16.29 16.42
N LYS A 30 14.48 17.34 16.24
CA LYS A 30 13.08 17.21 15.82
C LYS A 30 12.94 16.57 14.44
N LEU A 31 13.86 16.85 13.52
CA LEU A 31 13.87 16.25 12.19
C LEU A 31 14.17 14.75 12.28
N GLN A 32 15.20 14.37 13.05
CA GLN A 32 15.54 12.96 13.29
C GLN A 32 14.36 12.17 13.88
N LEU A 33 13.64 12.74 14.86
CA LEU A 33 12.46 12.10 15.42
C LEU A 33 11.35 11.88 14.37
N LYS A 34 11.17 12.84 13.46
CA LYS A 34 10.20 12.70 12.36
C LYS A 34 10.62 11.62 11.36
N ASP A 35 11.90 11.53 11.04
CA ASP A 35 12.41 10.49 10.13
C ASP A 35 12.21 9.09 10.72
N VAL A 36 12.47 8.91 12.03
CA VAL A 36 12.20 7.65 12.73
C VAL A 36 10.72 7.29 12.68
N GLU A 37 9.82 8.25 12.89
CA GLU A 37 8.37 8.02 12.83
C GLU A 37 7.92 7.67 11.41
N ILE A 38 8.49 8.32 10.38
CA ILE A 38 8.22 7.98 8.97
C ILE A 38 8.60 6.53 8.67
N GLU A 39 9.78 6.08 9.09
CA GLU A 39 10.24 4.71 8.86
C GLU A 39 9.40 3.67 9.63
N ARG A 40 8.97 4.02 10.84
CA ARG A 40 8.01 3.21 11.60
C ARG A 40 6.68 3.05 10.87
N LEU A 41 6.10 4.15 10.40
CA LEU A 41 4.82 4.14 9.68
C LEU A 41 4.92 3.39 8.35
N LYS A 42 6.01 3.54 7.60
CA LYS A 42 6.28 2.75 6.38
C LYS A 42 6.31 1.25 6.68
N SER A 43 6.97 0.86 7.77
CA SER A 43 7.05 -0.54 8.20
C SER A 43 5.67 -1.09 8.60
N GLU A 44 4.85 -0.28 9.25
CA GLU A 44 3.49 -0.65 9.63
C GLU A 44 2.56 -0.82 8.41
N ILE A 45 2.66 0.08 7.43
CA ILE A 45 1.95 -0.05 6.14
C ILE A 45 2.31 -1.36 5.45
N LEU A 46 3.60 -1.72 5.40
CA LEU A 46 4.04 -2.99 4.80
C LEU A 46 3.44 -4.19 5.52
N ARG A 47 3.50 -4.21 6.86
CA ARG A 47 2.89 -5.28 7.67
C ARG A 47 1.38 -5.42 7.43
N LEU A 48 0.66 -4.30 7.36
CA LEU A 48 -0.78 -4.30 7.10
C LEU A 48 -1.12 -4.74 5.67
N ARG A 49 -0.27 -4.40 4.70
CA ARG A 49 -0.41 -4.88 3.31
C ARG A 49 -0.24 -6.39 3.23
N ASP A 50 0.76 -6.92 3.94
CA ASP A 50 1.04 -8.35 3.95
C ASP A 50 -0.02 -9.14 4.74
N SER A 51 -0.56 -8.57 5.82
CA SER A 51 -1.67 -9.21 6.56
C SER A 51 -2.96 -9.25 5.74
N LYS A 52 -3.27 -8.20 4.95
CA LYS A 52 -4.40 -8.20 4.01
C LYS A 52 -4.23 -9.16 2.82
N ASN A 53 -3.00 -9.54 2.48
CA ASN A 53 -2.72 -10.53 1.42
C ASN A 53 -3.17 -11.96 1.77
N THR A 54 -3.63 -12.22 3.00
CA THR A 54 -4.29 -13.50 3.33
C THR A 54 -5.65 -13.67 2.63
N LEU A 55 -6.26 -12.56 2.17
CA LEU A 55 -7.52 -12.54 1.41
C LEU A 55 -7.28 -12.15 -0.06
N LYS A 56 -6.15 -12.55 -0.66
CA LYS A 56 -5.98 -12.41 -2.11
C LYS A 56 -7.17 -13.08 -2.80
N PRO A 57 -7.88 -12.37 -3.71
CA PRO A 57 -8.86 -13.01 -4.57
C PRO A 57 -8.19 -14.22 -5.21
N ARG A 58 -8.81 -15.41 -5.10
CA ARG A 58 -8.28 -16.59 -5.78
C ARG A 58 -8.12 -16.26 -7.25
N ASP A 59 -6.94 -16.54 -7.79
CA ASP A 59 -6.67 -16.39 -9.22
C ASP A 59 -7.71 -17.18 -10.02
N LYS A 60 -7.98 -16.71 -11.24
CA LYS A 60 -8.94 -17.31 -12.18
C LYS A 60 -8.62 -18.80 -12.35
N GLN A 61 -9.45 -19.67 -11.74
CA GLN A 61 -9.24 -21.12 -11.77
C GLN A 61 -9.77 -21.80 -13.04
N ILE A 62 -10.56 -21.07 -13.85
CA ILE A 62 -11.17 -21.58 -15.07
C ILE A 62 -10.39 -21.12 -16.30
N SER A 63 -10.10 -22.06 -17.21
CA SER A 63 -9.41 -21.78 -18.47
C SER A 63 -10.32 -21.04 -19.46
N ASP A 64 -9.74 -20.23 -20.34
CA ASP A 64 -10.48 -19.55 -21.42
C ASP A 64 -11.18 -20.55 -22.36
N ARG A 65 -10.60 -21.75 -22.53
CA ARG A 65 -11.23 -22.84 -23.30
C ARG A 65 -12.53 -23.32 -22.66
N ASP A 66 -12.54 -23.45 -21.33
CA ASP A 66 -13.72 -23.87 -20.58
C ASP A 66 -14.80 -22.80 -20.56
N ILE A 67 -14.40 -21.53 -20.52
CA ILE A 67 -15.30 -20.38 -20.67
C ILE A 67 -16.01 -20.44 -22.02
N GLN A 68 -15.25 -20.64 -23.10
CA GLN A 68 -15.82 -20.72 -24.44
C GLN A 68 -16.75 -21.93 -24.57
N LEU A 69 -16.35 -23.10 -24.06
CA LEU A 69 -17.21 -24.28 -24.04
C LEU A 69 -18.54 -24.03 -23.32
N ILE A 70 -18.53 -23.34 -22.18
CA ILE A 70 -19.75 -22.99 -21.45
C ILE A 70 -20.65 -22.06 -22.28
N LYS A 71 -20.07 -21.05 -22.94
CA LYS A 71 -20.79 -20.14 -23.82
C LYS A 71 -21.40 -20.86 -25.02
N ASP A 72 -20.65 -21.74 -25.67
CA ASP A 72 -21.11 -22.52 -26.82
C ASP A 72 -22.24 -23.48 -26.43
N LEU A 73 -22.12 -24.16 -25.28
CA LEU A 73 -23.20 -25.03 -24.77
C LEU A 73 -24.46 -24.24 -24.43
N ARG A 74 -24.33 -22.97 -24.00
CA ARG A 74 -25.47 -22.08 -23.77
C ARG A 74 -26.15 -21.67 -25.08
N VAL A 75 -25.37 -21.41 -26.14
CA VAL A 75 -25.90 -21.17 -27.50
C VAL A 75 -26.69 -22.38 -28.00
N CYS A 76 -26.21 -23.60 -27.70
CA CYS A 76 -26.93 -24.86 -27.95
C CYS A 76 -28.17 -25.09 -27.05
N LYS A 77 -28.65 -24.06 -26.33
CA LYS A 77 -29.84 -24.07 -25.45
C LYS A 77 -29.83 -25.12 -24.33
N LEU A 78 -28.65 -25.60 -23.92
CA LEU A 78 -28.55 -26.52 -22.79
C LEU A 78 -28.87 -25.80 -21.46
N SER A 79 -29.45 -26.56 -20.52
CA SER A 79 -29.70 -26.07 -19.17
C SER A 79 -28.40 -25.94 -18.38
N TYR A 80 -28.38 -25.07 -17.37
CA TYR A 80 -27.24 -24.91 -16.45
C TYR A 80 -26.81 -26.23 -15.80
N SER A 81 -27.78 -27.13 -15.55
CA SER A 81 -27.53 -28.46 -14.98
C SER A 81 -26.80 -29.37 -15.97
N GLU A 82 -27.17 -29.35 -17.25
CA GLU A 82 -26.51 -30.18 -18.27
C GLU A 82 -25.13 -29.65 -18.62
N ILE A 83 -24.96 -28.32 -18.68
CA ILE A 83 -23.66 -27.68 -18.88
C ILE A 83 -22.72 -28.09 -17.75
N SER A 84 -23.16 -28.00 -16.50
CA SER A 84 -22.39 -28.41 -15.32
C SER A 84 -21.96 -29.88 -15.37
N LYS A 85 -22.86 -30.77 -15.83
CA LYS A 85 -22.52 -32.20 -16.01
C LYS A 85 -21.46 -32.42 -17.10
N ARG A 86 -21.53 -31.70 -18.22
CA ARG A 86 -20.59 -31.84 -19.34
C ARG A 86 -19.22 -31.24 -19.05
N THR A 87 -19.19 -30.05 -18.46
CA THR A 87 -17.95 -29.30 -18.22
C THR A 87 -17.29 -29.63 -16.88
N LYS A 88 -17.97 -30.43 -16.02
CA LYS A 88 -17.56 -30.76 -14.64
C LYS A 88 -17.39 -29.55 -13.72
N TRP A 89 -17.81 -28.36 -14.16
CA TRP A 89 -17.82 -27.16 -13.35
C TRP A 89 -19.11 -27.03 -12.55
N SER A 90 -19.04 -26.42 -11.37
CA SER A 90 -20.23 -26.18 -10.54
C SER A 90 -21.24 -25.28 -11.27
N LYS A 91 -22.54 -25.44 -10.97
CA LYS A 91 -23.59 -24.54 -11.51
C LYS A 91 -23.31 -23.06 -11.19
N ALA A 92 -22.68 -22.78 -10.06
CA ALA A 92 -22.27 -21.43 -9.68
C ALA A 92 -21.18 -20.88 -10.60
N THR A 93 -20.17 -21.69 -10.94
CA THR A 93 -19.12 -21.32 -11.90
C THR A 93 -19.73 -21.05 -13.28
N VAL A 94 -20.59 -21.95 -13.76
CA VAL A 94 -21.30 -21.78 -15.04
C VAL A 94 -22.12 -20.48 -15.06
N SER A 95 -22.84 -20.18 -13.96
CA SER A 95 -23.59 -18.93 -13.83
C SER A 95 -22.70 -17.69 -13.88
N ARG A 96 -21.57 -17.69 -13.17
CA ARG A 96 -20.59 -16.59 -13.21
C ARG A 96 -20.03 -16.36 -14.61
N VAL A 97 -19.73 -17.43 -15.36
CA VAL A 97 -19.26 -17.35 -16.75
C VAL A 97 -20.32 -16.73 -17.66
N LEU A 98 -21.56 -17.20 -17.57
CA LEU A 98 -22.65 -16.71 -18.41
C LEU A 98 -23.09 -15.27 -18.07
N ASN A 99 -22.82 -14.81 -16.85
CA ASN A 99 -23.09 -13.44 -16.41
C ASN A 99 -21.92 -12.48 -16.64
N GLY A 100 -20.86 -12.90 -17.35
CA GLY A 100 -19.74 -12.02 -17.73
C GLY A 100 -18.70 -11.75 -16.64
N LEU A 101 -18.63 -12.56 -15.56
CA LEU A 101 -17.62 -12.38 -14.50
C LEU A 101 -16.18 -12.65 -15.00
N TYR A 102 -16.04 -13.36 -16.12
CA TYR A 102 -14.75 -13.77 -16.68
C TYR A 102 -14.54 -13.32 -18.13
N ASP A 103 -15.33 -12.35 -18.60
CA ASP A 103 -15.14 -11.69 -19.89
C ASP A 103 -13.89 -10.80 -19.91
#